data_AF-D0NQ27-F1
#
_entry.id   AF-D0NQ27-F1
#
_cell.length_a   1.000
_cell.length_b   1.000
_cell.length_c   1.000
_cell.angle_alpha   90.00
_cell.angle_beta   90.00
_cell.angle_gamma   90.00
#
_symmetry.space_group_name_H-M   'P 1'
#
loop_
_entity.id
_entity.type
_entity.pdbx_description
1 polymer ?
#
loop_
_entity_poly.entity_id
_entity_poly.type
_entity_poly.pdbx_seq_one_letter_code
_entity_poly.pdbx_strand_id
1 'polypeptide(L)'
;MTPKRNNLLARGVVKQNYSNSKDLVKNDNINHSVLHAFIKRIIDFAGIPRRTDFTRVSLFDFTSLMRAEQAASVVSSHGKKLYVGLVGDSLLEPVWHEGVGTCRGFLSALDGAWMIAQIGRKSDEQLLADRELAYQVMRRLSGHHRDEMQKNVRKYTVDPRTRYMVEFPRVE
;
A
#
# COMPACT_ATOMS: atom_id res chain seq x y z
N MET A 1 3.15 -13.58 -8.90
CA MET A 1 3.82 -13.67 -10.22
C MET A 1 3.59 -12.39 -11.01
N THR A 2 4.52 -11.97 -11.86
CA THR A 2 4.47 -10.71 -12.63
C THR A 2 4.75 -11.00 -14.12
N PRO A 3 3.77 -11.54 -14.87
CA PRO A 3 3.97 -11.93 -16.27
C PRO A 3 4.21 -10.71 -17.16
N LYS A 4 5.07 -10.85 -18.18
CA LYS A 4 5.29 -9.80 -19.19
C LYS A 4 4.07 -9.69 -20.13
N ARG A 5 3.73 -8.47 -20.53
CA ARG A 5 2.66 -8.16 -21.51
C ARG A 5 2.69 -9.03 -22.77
N ASN A 6 3.85 -9.13 -23.42
CA ASN A 6 4.00 -9.93 -24.64
C ASN A 6 3.73 -11.42 -24.40
N ASN A 7 4.03 -11.93 -23.19
CA ASN A 7 3.73 -13.30 -22.83
C ASN A 7 2.22 -13.52 -22.65
N LEU A 8 1.51 -12.56 -22.04
CA LEU A 8 0.05 -12.61 -21.90
C LEU A 8 -0.64 -12.63 -23.28
N LEU A 9 -0.16 -11.82 -24.22
CA LEU A 9 -0.66 -11.78 -25.60
C LEU A 9 -0.37 -13.07 -26.37
N ALA A 10 0.90 -13.50 -26.39
CA ALA A 10 1.31 -14.70 -27.10
C ALA A 10 0.61 -15.98 -26.59
N ARG A 11 0.20 -15.98 -25.32
CA ARG A 11 -0.57 -17.08 -24.71
C ARG A 11 -2.08 -16.92 -24.82
N GLY A 12 -2.57 -15.83 -25.41
CA GLY A 12 -4.00 -15.54 -25.57
C GLY A 12 -4.74 -15.25 -24.26
N VAL A 13 -4.01 -14.90 -23.18
CA VAL A 13 -4.60 -14.55 -21.88
C VAL A 13 -5.37 -13.23 -22.00
N VAL A 14 -4.84 -12.29 -22.78
CA VAL A 14 -5.51 -11.04 -23.15
C VAL A 14 -5.84 -11.08 -24.64
N LYS A 15 -7.03 -10.61 -25.02
CA LYS A 15 -7.57 -10.71 -26.39
C LYS A 15 -6.93 -9.70 -27.34
N GLN A 16 -6.78 -8.46 -26.89
CA GLN A 16 -6.23 -7.36 -27.67
C GLN A 16 -5.07 -6.67 -26.93
N ASN A 17 -4.15 -6.11 -27.72
CA ASN A 17 -2.97 -5.41 -27.23
C ASN A 17 -3.22 -3.90 -27.03
N TYR A 18 -4.11 -3.53 -26.11
CA TYR A 18 -4.40 -2.12 -25.81
C TYR A 18 -3.18 -1.38 -25.29
N SER A 19 -2.80 -0.25 -25.89
CA SER A 19 -1.63 0.57 -25.51
C SER A 19 -1.62 0.87 -24.00
N ASN A 20 -2.76 1.30 -23.45
CA ASN A 20 -2.96 1.54 -22.02
C ASN A 20 -3.02 0.24 -21.20
N SER A 21 -2.22 0.15 -20.14
CA SER A 21 -2.15 -1.02 -19.24
C SER A 21 -3.46 -1.27 -18.49
N LYS A 22 -4.21 -0.21 -18.14
CA LYS A 22 -5.50 -0.34 -17.47
C LYS A 22 -6.53 -1.04 -18.35
N ASP A 23 -6.54 -0.71 -19.65
CA ASP A 23 -7.43 -1.32 -20.63
C ASP A 23 -7.01 -2.76 -20.96
N LEU A 24 -5.70 -3.05 -20.90
CA LEU A 24 -5.17 -4.39 -21.12
C LEU A 24 -5.72 -5.42 -20.13
N VAL A 25 -5.91 -5.04 -18.86
CA VAL A 25 -6.34 -5.94 -17.77
C VAL A 25 -7.84 -5.86 -17.46
N LYS A 26 -8.65 -5.18 -18.28
CA LYS A 26 -10.10 -5.17 -18.10
C LYS A 26 -10.70 -6.56 -18.32
N ASN A 27 -11.76 -6.87 -17.58
CA ASN A 27 -12.43 -8.17 -17.61
C ASN A 27 -12.90 -8.57 -19.02
N ASP A 28 -13.35 -7.61 -19.83
CA ASP A 28 -13.78 -7.86 -21.21
C ASP A 28 -12.62 -8.24 -22.14
N ASN A 29 -11.40 -7.75 -21.87
CA ASN A 29 -10.19 -8.09 -22.61
C ASN A 29 -9.53 -9.38 -22.11
N ILE A 30 -9.91 -9.91 -20.95
CA ILE A 30 -9.35 -11.13 -20.39
C ILE A 30 -10.07 -12.37 -20.94
N ASN A 31 -9.31 -13.36 -21.38
CA ASN A 31 -9.81 -14.70 -21.63
C ASN A 31 -9.67 -15.54 -20.36
N HIS A 32 -10.75 -15.65 -19.57
CA HIS A 32 -10.71 -16.29 -18.25
C HIS A 32 -10.35 -17.79 -18.29
N SER A 33 -10.79 -18.54 -19.31
CA SER A 33 -10.45 -19.96 -19.43
C SER A 33 -8.96 -20.15 -19.73
N VAL A 34 -8.41 -19.32 -20.60
CA VAL A 34 -6.97 -19.32 -20.93
C VAL A 34 -6.13 -18.83 -19.76
N LEU A 35 -6.59 -17.79 -19.04
CA LEU A 35 -5.95 -17.31 -17.81
C LEU A 35 -5.88 -18.42 -16.75
N HIS A 36 -6.97 -19.16 -16.54
CA HIS A 36 -7.01 -20.28 -15.59
C HIS A 36 -6.04 -21.39 -15.98
N ALA A 37 -6.05 -21.82 -17.25
CA ALA A 37 -5.11 -22.81 -17.77
C ALA A 37 -3.64 -22.34 -17.74
N PHE A 38 -3.41 -21.04 -17.93
CA PHE A 38 -2.09 -20.42 -17.81
C PHE A 38 -1.56 -20.52 -16.37
N ILE A 39 -2.37 -20.14 -15.38
CA ILE A 39 -2.00 -20.25 -13.95
C ILE A 39 -1.85 -21.71 -13.53
N LYS A 40 -2.71 -22.62 -14.01
CA LYS A 40 -2.59 -24.06 -13.77
C LYS A 40 -1.19 -24.58 -14.13
N ARG A 41 -0.70 -24.25 -15.33
CA ARG A 41 0.64 -24.67 -15.76
C ARG A 41 1.76 -24.10 -14.89
N ILE A 42 1.63 -22.85 -14.44
CA ILE A 42 2.63 -22.23 -13.57
C ILE A 42 2.67 -22.91 -12.20
N ILE A 43 1.51 -23.25 -11.65
CA ILE A 43 1.41 -23.94 -10.38
C ILE A 43 2.01 -25.36 -10.45
N ASP A 44 1.72 -26.09 -11.53
CA ASP A 44 2.30 -27.41 -11.77
C ASP A 44 3.82 -27.32 -11.91
N PHE A 45 4.31 -26.35 -12.69
CA PHE A 45 5.74 -26.09 -12.84
C PHE A 45 6.42 -25.74 -11.50
N ALA A 46 5.79 -24.91 -10.67
CA ALA A 46 6.31 -24.51 -9.37
C ALA A 46 6.21 -25.62 -8.30
N GLY A 47 5.54 -26.75 -8.60
CA GLY A 47 5.38 -27.86 -7.68
C GLY A 47 4.55 -27.52 -6.44
N ILE A 48 3.66 -26.53 -6.51
CA ILE A 48 2.86 -26.11 -5.35
C ILE A 48 1.79 -27.19 -5.09
N PRO A 49 1.77 -27.84 -3.90
CA PRO A 49 0.81 -28.89 -3.60
C PRO A 49 -0.63 -28.37 -3.67
N ARG A 50 -1.49 -29.06 -4.42
CA ARG A 50 -2.90 -28.69 -4.57
C ARG A 50 -3.77 -29.54 -3.66
N ARG A 51 -4.53 -28.88 -2.78
CA ARG A 51 -5.60 -29.54 -2.01
C ARG A 51 -6.96 -29.46 -2.71
N THR A 52 -7.18 -28.44 -3.56
CA THR A 52 -8.40 -28.22 -4.35
C THR A 52 -8.06 -27.46 -5.64
N ASP A 53 -8.93 -27.50 -6.64
CA ASP A 53 -8.86 -26.58 -7.78
C ASP A 53 -9.12 -25.13 -7.32
N PHE A 54 -8.30 -24.19 -7.78
CA PHE A 54 -8.48 -22.76 -7.49
C PHE A 54 -9.58 -22.19 -8.37
N THR A 55 -10.54 -21.51 -7.77
CA THR A 55 -11.73 -20.98 -8.44
C THR A 55 -11.60 -19.50 -8.80
N ARG A 56 -10.64 -18.77 -8.21
CA ARG A 56 -10.53 -17.32 -8.35
C ARG A 56 -9.15 -16.92 -8.85
N VAL A 57 -9.10 -16.48 -10.10
CA VAL A 57 -7.91 -15.92 -10.74
C VAL A 57 -8.26 -14.55 -11.30
N SER A 58 -7.44 -13.55 -11.00
CA SER A 58 -7.59 -12.18 -11.48
C SER A 58 -6.24 -11.66 -11.95
N LEU A 59 -6.27 -10.72 -12.89
CA LEU A 59 -5.11 -10.04 -13.41
C LEU A 59 -5.20 -8.57 -12.99
N PHE A 60 -4.12 -8.04 -12.42
CA PHE A 60 -4.06 -6.68 -11.90
C PHE A 60 -2.95 -5.90 -12.60
N ASP A 61 -3.17 -4.60 -12.77
CA ASP A 61 -2.17 -3.67 -13.29
C ASP A 61 -1.30 -3.13 -12.15
N PHE A 62 0.01 -3.34 -12.25
CA PHE A 62 1.03 -2.81 -11.32
C PHE A 62 1.91 -1.72 -11.97
N THR A 63 1.52 -1.19 -13.14
CA THR A 63 2.34 -0.22 -13.90
C THR A 63 2.46 1.11 -13.16
N SER A 64 1.38 1.56 -12.52
CA SER A 64 1.35 2.79 -11.73
C SER A 64 0.99 2.47 -10.29
N LEU A 65 1.80 2.95 -9.34
CA LEU A 65 1.47 2.90 -7.92
C LEU A 65 0.97 4.27 -7.49
N MET A 66 -0.18 4.29 -6.82
CA MET A 66 -0.76 5.47 -6.25
C MET A 66 -0.23 5.72 -4.83
N ARG A 67 0.04 6.98 -4.53
CA ARG A 67 0.40 7.44 -3.20
C ARG A 67 -0.22 8.81 -2.99
N ALA A 68 -0.73 9.06 -1.80
CA ALA A 68 -1.19 10.39 -1.45
C ALA A 68 -0.01 11.35 -1.37
N GLU A 69 -0.23 12.61 -1.75
CA GLU A 69 0.76 13.67 -1.59
C GLU A 69 1.03 13.94 -0.11
N GLN A 70 -0.04 13.99 0.69
CA GLN A 70 -0.01 14.22 2.13
C GLN A 70 -0.81 13.15 2.86
N ALA A 71 -0.40 12.81 4.07
CA ALA A 71 -1.08 11.80 4.87
C ALA A 71 -2.29 12.32 5.65
N ALA A 72 -2.34 13.63 5.89
CA ALA A 72 -3.45 14.29 6.56
C ALA A 72 -3.55 15.75 6.14
N SER A 73 -4.73 16.34 6.35
CA SER A 73 -4.99 17.77 6.19
C SER A 73 -6.00 18.25 7.23
N VAL A 74 -5.97 19.55 7.51
CA VAL A 74 -6.98 20.21 8.36
C VAL A 74 -7.72 21.22 7.50
N VAL A 75 -9.03 21.04 7.38
CA VAL A 75 -9.91 21.93 6.61
C VAL A 75 -10.77 22.70 7.59
N SER A 76 -10.94 24.00 7.37
CA SER A 76 -11.73 24.86 8.26
C SER A 76 -12.91 25.49 7.53
N SER A 77 -14.08 25.53 8.18
CA SER A 77 -15.28 26.20 7.68
C SER A 77 -16.12 26.68 8.85
N HIS A 78 -16.61 27.93 8.78
CA HIS A 78 -17.47 28.54 9.82
C HIS A 78 -16.87 28.43 11.25
N GLY A 79 -15.56 28.64 11.38
CA GLY A 79 -14.85 28.53 12.67
C GLY A 79 -14.71 27.11 13.23
N LYS A 80 -15.13 26.08 12.49
CA LYS A 80 -14.98 24.67 12.86
C LYS A 80 -13.88 24.03 12.02
N LYS A 81 -13.11 23.14 12.65
CA LYS A 81 -12.02 22.39 12.01
C LYS A 81 -12.46 20.95 11.74
N LEU A 82 -12.10 20.43 10.58
CA LEU A 82 -12.23 19.03 10.18
C LEU A 82 -10.84 18.47 9.90
N TYR A 83 -10.47 17.44 10.66
CA TYR A 83 -9.22 16.71 10.50
C TYR A 83 -9.46 15.52 9.57
N VAL A 84 -8.73 15.47 8.46
CA VAL A 84 -8.81 14.39 7.46
C VAL A 84 -7.49 13.64 7.47
N GLY A 85 -7.53 12.31 7.58
CA GLY A 85 -6.33 11.47 7.58
C GLY A 85 -6.53 10.21 6.73
N LEU A 86 -5.55 9.88 5.91
CA LEU A 86 -5.54 8.68 5.08
C LEU A 86 -4.77 7.54 5.78
N VAL A 87 -5.22 6.31 5.57
CA VAL A 87 -4.62 5.08 6.14
C VAL A 87 -4.70 3.93 5.13
N GLY A 88 -3.79 2.97 5.24
CA GLY A 88 -3.76 1.78 4.38
C GLY A 88 -3.52 2.10 2.91
N ASP A 89 -4.15 1.33 2.02
CA ASP A 89 -3.93 1.41 0.58
C ASP A 89 -4.36 2.77 -0.01
N SER A 90 -5.28 3.49 0.62
CA SER A 90 -5.66 4.85 0.18
C SER A 90 -4.57 5.89 0.45
N LEU A 91 -3.65 5.61 1.39
CA LEU A 91 -2.50 6.44 1.67
C LEU A 91 -1.31 6.06 0.76
N LEU A 92 -1.01 4.77 0.68
CA LEU A 92 0.14 4.26 -0.04
C LEU A 92 -0.16 2.87 -0.61
N GLU A 93 -0.36 2.79 -1.92
CA GLU A 93 -0.66 1.54 -2.61
C GLU A 93 0.51 0.56 -2.46
N PRO A 94 0.27 -0.67 -1.98
CA PRO A 94 1.33 -1.64 -1.78
C PRO A 94 1.67 -2.39 -3.06
N VAL A 95 2.97 -2.58 -3.28
CA VAL A 95 3.45 -3.59 -4.21
C VAL A 95 3.35 -4.96 -3.53
N TRP A 96 2.37 -5.78 -3.90
CA TRP A 96 2.05 -7.01 -3.13
C TRP A 96 3.23 -7.97 -2.97
N HIS A 97 4.12 -8.05 -3.96
CA HIS A 97 5.26 -8.96 -3.91
C HIS A 97 6.38 -8.49 -2.96
N GLU A 98 6.36 -7.25 -2.48
CA GLU A 98 7.30 -6.77 -1.45
C GLU A 98 6.90 -7.19 -0.03
N GLY A 99 5.65 -7.63 0.19
CA GLY A 99 5.19 -8.14 1.49
C GLY A 99 5.10 -7.10 2.60
N VAL A 100 5.16 -5.80 2.30
CA VAL A 100 5.13 -4.71 3.30
C VAL A 100 3.77 -4.03 3.46
N GLY A 101 2.77 -4.38 2.64
CA GLY A 101 1.45 -3.72 2.63
C GLY A 101 0.75 -3.74 3.98
N THR A 102 0.61 -4.91 4.61
CA THR A 102 -0.01 -5.04 5.93
C THR A 102 0.72 -4.23 7.00
N CYS A 103 2.06 -4.26 7.00
CA CYS A 103 2.87 -3.50 7.95
C CYS A 103 2.64 -2.00 7.82
N ARG A 104 2.70 -1.47 6.58
CA ARG A 104 2.44 -0.04 6.30
C ARG A 104 1.02 0.36 6.69
N GLY A 105 0.03 -0.50 6.39
CA GLY A 105 -1.36 -0.28 6.78
C GLY A 105 -1.53 -0.09 8.30
N PHE A 106 -0.99 -1.02 9.10
CA PHE A 106 -1.04 -0.92 10.56
C PHE A 106 -0.28 0.29 11.10
N LEU A 107 0.91 0.58 10.57
CA LEU A 107 1.69 1.76 10.96
C LEU A 107 0.90 3.06 10.69
N SER A 108 0.28 3.18 9.52
CA SER A 108 -0.55 4.35 9.18
C SER A 108 -1.77 4.50 10.08
N ALA A 109 -2.39 3.38 10.49
CA ALA A 109 -3.51 3.40 11.42
C ALA A 109 -3.09 3.87 12.83
N LEU A 110 -1.93 3.41 13.31
CA LEU A 110 -1.36 3.86 14.59
C LEU A 110 -0.97 5.34 14.55
N ASP A 111 -0.38 5.80 13.44
CA ASP A 111 -0.05 7.22 13.23
C ASP A 111 -1.30 8.09 13.21
N GLY A 112 -2.36 7.64 12.53
CA GLY A 112 -3.66 8.30 12.53
C GLY A 112 -4.29 8.36 13.93
N ALA A 113 -4.27 7.26 14.67
CA ALA A 113 -4.79 7.20 16.03
C ALA A 113 -4.02 8.15 16.97
N TRP A 114 -2.70 8.22 16.84
CA TRP A 114 -1.88 9.15 17.61
C TRP A 114 -2.20 10.60 17.24
N MET A 115 -2.31 10.94 15.95
CA MET A 115 -2.68 12.29 15.50
C MET A 115 -4.01 12.71 16.13
N ILE A 116 -5.04 11.85 16.09
CA ILE A 116 -6.34 12.10 16.71
C ILE A 116 -6.20 12.36 18.22
N ALA A 117 -5.42 11.54 18.92
CA ALA A 117 -5.20 11.68 20.36
C ALA A 117 -4.46 12.97 20.74
N GLN A 118 -3.76 13.62 19.80
CA GLN A 118 -3.04 14.87 20.06
C GLN A 118 -3.80 16.13 19.63
N ILE A 119 -4.98 16.00 19.02
CA ILE A 119 -5.86 17.14 18.72
C ILE A 119 -6.16 17.93 20.00
N GLY A 120 -5.98 19.25 19.94
CA GLY A 120 -6.17 20.17 21.07
C GLY A 120 -5.04 20.15 22.11
N ARG A 121 -4.06 19.25 21.99
CA ARG A 121 -2.83 19.25 22.81
C ARG A 121 -1.63 19.85 22.09
N LYS A 122 -1.61 19.74 20.77
CA LYS A 122 -0.60 20.31 19.87
C LYS A 122 -1.27 21.31 18.91
N SER A 123 -0.48 22.23 18.37
CA SER A 123 -0.91 23.06 17.24
C SER A 123 -1.19 22.17 16.03
N ASP A 124 -2.06 22.63 15.12
CA ASP A 124 -2.40 21.86 13.93
C ASP A 124 -1.19 21.69 13.02
N GLU A 125 -0.32 22.70 12.97
CA GLU A 125 0.93 22.71 12.22
C GLU A 125 1.88 21.61 12.73
N GLN A 126 2.02 21.49 14.04
CA GLN A 126 2.84 20.44 14.65
C GLN A 126 2.24 19.04 14.41
N LEU A 127 0.90 18.90 14.47
CA LEU A 127 0.22 17.63 14.17
C LEU A 127 0.48 17.17 12.74
N LEU A 128 0.33 18.08 11.78
CA LEU A 128 0.55 17.79 10.36
C LEU A 128 2.03 17.48 10.09
N ALA A 129 2.97 18.20 10.71
CA ALA A 129 4.39 17.92 10.58
C ALA A 129 4.79 16.55 11.16
N ASP A 130 4.27 16.21 12.35
CA ASP A 130 4.51 14.89 12.96
C ASP A 130 3.91 13.77 12.09
N ARG A 131 2.69 13.97 11.57
CA ARG A 131 2.00 12.99 10.72
C ARG A 131 2.72 12.79 9.38
N GLU A 132 3.24 13.86 8.80
CA GLU A 132 3.96 13.85 7.53
C GLU A 132 5.32 13.15 7.70
N LEU A 133 6.07 13.43 8.77
CA LEU A 133 7.33 12.71 9.02
C LEU A 133 7.10 11.20 9.13
N ALA A 134 6.09 10.78 9.91
CA ALA A 134 5.75 9.36 10.03
C ALA A 134 5.39 8.72 8.68
N TYR A 135 4.68 9.46 7.82
CA TYR A 135 4.40 9.01 6.46
C TYR A 135 5.67 8.90 5.60
N GLN A 136 6.58 9.86 5.71
CA GLN A 136 7.86 9.82 4.97
C GLN A 136 8.72 8.63 5.36
N VAL A 137 8.79 8.28 6.66
CA VAL A 137 9.46 7.04 7.11
C VAL A 137 8.81 5.83 6.42
N MET A 138 7.49 5.73 6.48
CA MET A 138 6.73 4.61 5.92
C MET A 138 6.92 4.43 4.40
N ARG A 139 7.09 5.53 3.66
CA ARG A 139 7.39 5.52 2.22
C ARG A 139 8.76 4.89 1.92
N ARG A 140 9.74 5.02 2.83
CA ARG A 140 11.09 4.45 2.69
C ARG A 140 11.21 3.03 3.22
N LEU A 141 10.27 2.58 4.07
CA LEU A 141 10.27 1.21 4.60
C LEU A 141 10.14 0.18 3.49
N SER A 142 11.01 -0.83 3.50
CA SER A 142 10.90 -1.99 2.62
C SER A 142 11.23 -3.28 3.38
N GLY A 143 11.13 -4.43 2.70
CA GLY A 143 11.58 -5.70 3.27
C GLY A 143 13.04 -5.67 3.73
N HIS A 144 13.89 -4.89 3.04
CA HIS A 144 15.33 -4.80 3.28
C HIS A 144 15.77 -3.48 3.93
N HIS A 145 14.88 -2.50 4.07
CA HIS A 145 15.17 -1.19 4.63
C HIS A 145 14.27 -0.92 5.83
N ARG A 146 14.80 -1.18 7.04
CA ARG A 146 14.10 -1.02 8.32
C ARG A 146 14.93 -0.27 9.36
N ASP A 147 15.99 0.41 8.92
CA ASP A 147 16.93 1.07 9.83
C ASP A 147 16.28 2.23 10.59
N GLU A 148 15.22 2.82 10.02
CA GLU A 148 14.42 3.86 10.68
C GLU A 148 13.38 3.30 11.67
N MET A 149 13.30 1.98 11.87
CA MET A 149 12.34 1.33 12.78
C MET A 149 13.00 0.89 14.09
N GLN A 150 12.27 1.08 15.18
CA GLN A 150 12.63 0.54 16.49
C GLN A 150 12.66 -1.00 16.45
N LYS A 151 13.73 -1.62 16.96
CA LYS A 151 13.92 -3.09 16.88
C LYS A 151 12.94 -3.88 17.73
N ASN A 152 12.52 -3.34 18.87
CA ASN A 152 11.66 -4.05 19.81
C ASN A 152 10.16 -3.80 19.53
N VAL A 153 9.60 -4.61 18.62
CA VAL A 153 8.18 -4.53 18.23
C VAL A 153 7.20 -4.72 19.40
N ARG A 154 7.60 -5.38 20.49
CA ARG A 154 6.75 -5.57 21.68
C ARG A 154 6.51 -4.27 22.46
N LYS A 155 7.34 -3.25 22.24
CA LYS A 155 7.22 -1.93 22.87
C LYS A 155 6.43 -0.93 22.02
N TYR A 156 5.95 -1.35 20.85
CA TYR A 156 5.22 -0.45 19.95
C TYR A 156 3.91 -0.04 20.59
N THR A 157 3.64 1.26 20.56
CA THR A 157 2.38 1.88 20.98
C THR A 157 1.89 2.81 19.89
N VAL A 158 0.78 3.51 20.14
CA VAL A 158 0.34 4.59 19.25
C VAL A 158 1.39 5.71 19.14
N ASP A 159 2.20 5.97 20.18
CA ASP A 159 3.27 6.98 20.08
C ASP A 159 4.30 6.59 19.00
N PRO A 160 4.44 7.39 17.92
CA PRO A 160 5.35 7.09 16.83
C PRO A 160 6.81 6.98 17.27
N ARG A 161 7.22 7.61 18.39
CA ARG A 161 8.58 7.50 18.94
C ARG A 161 8.91 6.09 19.44
N THR A 162 7.89 5.30 19.76
CA THR A 162 8.06 3.89 20.13
C THR A 162 8.26 2.98 18.91
N ARG A 163 8.07 3.51 17.69
CA ARG A 163 8.07 2.76 16.44
C ARG A 163 9.15 3.22 15.47
N TYR A 164 9.41 4.52 15.39
CA TYR A 164 10.38 5.11 14.49
C TYR A 164 11.58 5.65 15.26
N MET A 165 12.77 5.56 14.66
CA MET A 165 14.03 6.05 15.22
C MET A 165 14.39 7.48 14.78
N VAL A 166 13.50 8.14 14.03
CA VAL A 166 13.70 9.50 13.53
C VAL A 166 13.39 10.56 14.59
N GLU A 167 14.04 11.70 14.47
CA GLU A 167 13.73 12.88 15.29
C GLU A 167 12.52 13.61 14.70
N PHE A 168 11.47 13.78 15.51
CA PHE A 168 10.27 14.51 15.13
C PHE A 168 10.51 16.02 15.18
N PRO A 169 10.07 16.78 14.17
CA PRO A 169 10.33 18.21 14.10
C PRO A 169 9.65 18.95 15.25
N ARG A 170 10.18 20.12 15.59
CA ARG A 170 9.48 21.12 16.38
C ARG A 170 9.14 22.27 15.46
N VAL A 171 7.85 22.48 15.25
CA VAL A 171 7.32 23.61 14.49
C VAL A 171 6.99 24.69 15.52
N GLU A 172 7.66 25.83 15.39
CA GLU A 172 7.42 27.03 16.21
C GLU A 172 6.19 27.79 15.74
#